data_AF-A0A1B6HD83-F1
#
_entry.id   AF-A0A1B6HD83-F1
#
_cell.length_a   1.000
_cell.length_b   1.000
_cell.length_c   1.000
_cell.angle_alpha   90.00
_cell.angle_beta   90.00
_cell.angle_gamma   90.00
#
_symmetry.space_group_name_H-M   'P 1'
#
loop_
_entity.id
_entity.type
_entity.pdbx_description
1 polymer ?
#
loop_
_entity_poly.entity_id
_entity_poly.type
_entity_poly.pdbx_seq_one_letter_code
_entity_poly.pdbx_strand_id
1 'polypeptide(L)'
;EIYKDLESKLSQLSKSRPAFITTIPTRYDYPLKHPVNIQLREVNNYIAELAYRVENAHLLCLDDFKRIHFTRQGLHLNQQGKVKLAHLIIRKICIWHGKLKVYQDSSPKRTVESPPIEVVETNMECL
;
A
#
# COMPACT_ATOMS: atom_id res chain seq x y z
N GLU A 1 -23.00 -10.46 4.93
CA GLU A 1 -22.66 -11.78 5.51
C GLU A 1 -21.28 -12.35 5.11
N ILE A 2 -20.60 -11.84 4.07
CA ILE A 2 -19.27 -12.33 3.65
C ILE A 2 -18.18 -12.25 4.74
N TYR A 3 -18.24 -11.25 5.62
CA TYR A 3 -17.25 -11.08 6.69
C TYR A 3 -17.31 -12.15 7.80
N LYS A 4 -18.47 -12.78 8.02
CA LYS A 4 -18.66 -13.70 9.15
C LYS A 4 -17.68 -14.89 9.12
N ASP A 5 -17.27 -15.30 7.92
CA ASP A 5 -16.42 -16.48 7.74
C ASP A 5 -15.00 -16.15 7.29
N LEU A 6 -14.64 -14.88 7.07
CA LEU A 6 -13.32 -14.55 6.49
C LEU A 6 -12.19 -15.04 7.40
N GLU A 7 -12.29 -14.76 8.70
CA GLU A 7 -11.32 -15.20 9.70
C GLU A 7 -11.24 -16.72 9.80
N SER A 8 -12.39 -17.40 9.87
CA SER A 8 -12.45 -18.86 9.93
C SER A 8 -11.82 -19.51 8.68
N LYS A 9 -12.17 -19.02 7.48
CA LYS A 9 -11.63 -19.51 6.21
C LYS A 9 -10.13 -19.25 6.09
N LEU A 10 -9.68 -18.05 6.44
CA LEU A 10 -8.26 -17.71 6.39
C LEU A 10 -7.46 -18.59 7.36
N SER A 11 -7.96 -18.76 8.59
CA SER A 11 -7.34 -19.60 9.62
C SER A 11 -7.32 -21.08 9.21
N GLN A 12 -8.36 -21.57 8.55
CA GLN A 12 -8.38 -22.94 8.06
C GLN A 12 -7.38 -23.15 6.91
N LEU A 13 -7.30 -22.19 5.98
CA LEU A 13 -6.39 -22.24 4.84
C LEU A 13 -4.92 -22.15 5.28
N SER A 14 -4.62 -21.30 6.26
CA SER A 14 -3.25 -21.01 6.69
C SER A 14 -2.59 -22.17 7.45
N LYS A 15 -3.38 -23.10 8.01
CA LYS A 15 -2.89 -24.30 8.73
C LYS A 15 -2.04 -25.23 7.86
N SER A 16 -2.38 -25.37 6.58
CA SER A 16 -1.71 -26.34 5.68
C SER A 16 -0.83 -25.68 4.63
N ARG A 17 -1.06 -24.41 4.32
CA ARG A 17 -0.32 -23.67 3.29
C ARG A 17 -0.31 -22.18 3.58
N PRO A 18 0.72 -21.43 3.13
CA PRO A 18 0.72 -19.99 3.21
C PRO A 18 -0.50 -19.40 2.52
N ALA A 19 -1.18 -18.49 3.19
CA ALA A 19 -2.35 -17.80 2.67
C ALA A 19 -2.01 -16.34 2.39
N PHE A 20 -2.18 -15.89 1.15
CA PHE A 20 -1.97 -14.50 0.77
C PHE A 20 -3.32 -13.80 0.65
N ILE A 21 -3.48 -12.67 1.35
CA ILE A 21 -4.70 -11.85 1.34
C ILE A 21 -4.36 -10.42 0.95
N THR A 22 -5.25 -9.75 0.22
CA THR A 22 -5.05 -8.38 -0.26
C THR A 22 -5.97 -7.40 0.44
N THR A 23 -5.51 -6.17 0.68
CA THR A 23 -6.43 -5.05 0.91
C THR A 23 -7.21 -4.74 -0.38
N ILE A 24 -8.32 -4.03 -0.27
CA ILE A 24 -9.13 -3.58 -1.41
C ILE A 24 -8.69 -2.16 -1.76
N PRO A 25 -8.26 -1.86 -3.00
CA PRO A 25 -7.82 -0.52 -3.33
C PRO A 25 -8.99 0.45 -3.39
N THR A 26 -8.69 1.75 -3.23
CA THR A 26 -9.65 2.84 -3.38
C THR A 26 -10.40 2.73 -4.71
N ARG A 27 -11.71 2.91 -4.65
CA ARG A 27 -12.60 2.97 -5.81
C ARG A 27 -12.61 4.37 -6.40
N TYR A 28 -12.07 4.50 -7.60
CA TYR A 28 -11.97 5.79 -8.30
C TYR A 28 -13.16 6.09 -9.21
N ASP A 29 -14.11 5.17 -9.31
CA ASP A 29 -15.44 5.40 -9.88
C ASP A 29 -16.31 6.27 -8.97
N TYR A 30 -15.93 6.44 -7.70
CA TYR A 30 -16.54 7.35 -6.75
C TYR A 30 -15.58 8.47 -6.30
N PRO A 31 -16.11 9.59 -5.76
CA PRO A 31 -15.30 10.56 -5.04
C PRO A 31 -14.54 9.93 -3.86
N LEU A 32 -13.38 10.47 -3.51
CA LEU A 32 -12.53 9.92 -2.44
C LEU A 32 -13.22 9.89 -1.06
N LYS A 33 -14.11 10.85 -0.81
CA LYS A 33 -14.90 10.94 0.45
C LYS A 33 -16.23 10.19 0.39
N HIS A 34 -16.49 9.46 -0.69
CA HIS A 34 -17.73 8.69 -0.83
C HIS A 34 -17.82 7.61 0.26
N PRO A 35 -19.00 7.33 0.84
CA PRO A 35 -19.16 6.35 1.93
C PRO A 35 -18.57 4.98 1.63
N VAL A 36 -18.61 4.53 0.38
CA VAL A 36 -17.97 3.27 -0.06
C VAL A 36 -16.47 3.28 0.21
N ASN A 37 -15.76 4.37 -0.13
CA ASN A 37 -14.31 4.46 0.12
C ASN A 37 -13.99 4.58 1.61
N ILE A 38 -14.89 5.15 2.41
CA ILE A 38 -14.77 5.18 3.88
C ILE A 38 -14.85 3.75 4.43
N GLN A 39 -15.89 3.01 4.04
CA GLN A 39 -16.07 1.60 4.43
C GLN A 39 -14.92 0.71 3.96
N LEU A 40 -14.38 0.93 2.76
CA LEU A 40 -13.21 0.19 2.28
C LEU A 40 -12.01 0.36 3.21
N ARG A 41 -11.79 1.54 3.79
CA ARG A 41 -10.71 1.74 4.77
C ARG A 41 -10.93 0.94 6.04
N GLU A 42 -12.17 0.91 6.54
CA GLU A 42 -12.52 0.11 7.73
C GLU A 42 -12.31 -1.38 7.48
N VAL A 43 -12.73 -1.87 6.31
CA VAL A 43 -12.52 -3.26 5.88
C VAL A 43 -11.03 -3.57 5.71
N ASN A 44 -10.25 -2.65 5.14
CA ASN A 44 -8.80 -2.84 4.97
C ASN A 44 -8.07 -2.89 6.32
N ASN A 45 -8.48 -2.09 7.30
CA ASN A 45 -7.95 -2.16 8.66
C ASN A 45 -8.23 -3.54 9.27
N TYR A 46 -9.48 -4.03 9.17
CA TYR A 46 -9.84 -5.36 9.62
C TYR A 46 -9.02 -6.47 8.94
N ILE A 47 -8.84 -6.40 7.61
CA ILE A 47 -8.01 -7.35 6.85
C ILE A 47 -6.55 -7.31 7.33
N ALA A 48 -6.01 -6.12 7.59
CA ALA A 48 -4.63 -5.95 8.05
C ALA A 48 -4.42 -6.54 9.45
N GLU A 49 -5.32 -6.26 10.38
CA GLU A 49 -5.32 -6.84 11.73
C GLU A 49 -5.46 -8.37 11.68
N LEU A 50 -6.37 -8.87 10.84
CA LEU A 50 -6.58 -10.30 10.68
C LEU A 50 -5.35 -11.00 10.12
N ALA A 51 -4.71 -10.43 9.09
CA ALA A 51 -3.49 -10.97 8.50
C ALA A 51 -2.30 -10.94 9.47
N TYR A 52 -2.31 -10.03 10.45
CA TYR A 52 -1.30 -9.97 11.52
C TYR A 52 -1.53 -11.06 12.59
N ARG A 53 -2.80 -11.34 12.95
CA ARG A 53 -3.15 -12.33 13.98
C ARG A 53 -3.04 -13.77 13.50
N VAL A 54 -3.38 -14.05 12.24
CA VAL A 54 -3.42 -15.41 11.71
C VAL A 54 -2.02 -15.85 11.28
N GLU A 55 -1.51 -16.90 11.93
CA GLU A 55 -0.23 -17.50 11.56
C GLU A 55 -0.24 -18.00 10.11
N ASN A 56 0.89 -17.81 9.40
CA ASN A 56 1.05 -18.21 8.00
C ASN A 56 0.09 -17.50 7.01
N ALA A 57 -0.50 -16.38 7.44
CA ALA A 57 -1.18 -15.44 6.56
C ALA A 57 -0.25 -14.26 6.20
N HIS A 58 -0.34 -13.79 4.95
CA HIS A 58 0.54 -12.76 4.40
C HIS A 58 -0.27 -11.68 3.69
N LEU A 59 -0.10 -10.43 4.14
CA LEU A 59 -0.79 -9.28 3.58
C LEU A 59 -0.10 -8.71 2.34
N LEU A 60 -0.89 -8.49 1.30
CA LEU A 60 -0.59 -7.69 0.11
C LEU A 60 -1.35 -6.36 0.20
N CYS A 61 -0.65 -5.28 0.53
CA CYS A 61 -1.25 -3.95 0.58
C CYS A 61 -1.41 -3.37 -0.84
N LEU A 62 -2.63 -3.03 -1.22
CA LEU A 62 -2.98 -2.42 -2.51
C LEU A 62 -3.20 -0.89 -2.41
N ASP A 63 -2.87 -0.27 -1.28
CA ASP A 63 -3.15 1.15 -1.03
C ASP A 63 -2.31 2.09 -1.92
N ASP A 64 -1.18 1.63 -2.43
CA ASP A 64 -0.31 2.37 -3.36
C ASP A 64 -0.89 2.47 -4.79
N PHE A 65 -2.08 1.92 -5.04
CA PHE A 65 -2.74 2.01 -6.34
C PHE A 65 -3.42 3.38 -6.52
N LYS A 66 -2.74 4.23 -7.27
CA LYS A 66 -3.23 5.54 -7.74
C LYS A 66 -4.22 5.43 -8.91
N ARG A 67 -5.00 6.48 -9.18
CA ARG A 67 -5.97 6.58 -10.30
C ARG A 67 -5.43 6.09 -11.64
N ILE A 68 -4.16 6.40 -11.93
CA ILE A 68 -3.49 6.03 -13.19
C ILE A 68 -3.41 4.52 -13.43
N HIS A 69 -3.61 3.68 -12.40
CA HIS A 69 -3.57 2.22 -12.50
C HIS A 69 -4.93 1.59 -12.82
N PHE A 70 -6.00 2.39 -12.92
CA PHE A 70 -7.35 1.92 -13.14
C PHE A 70 -7.84 2.24 -14.56
N THR A 71 -8.88 1.53 -15.01
CA THR A 71 -9.60 1.86 -16.22
C THR A 71 -10.21 3.26 -16.11
N ARG A 72 -10.70 3.81 -17.23
CA ARG A 72 -11.36 5.11 -17.26
C ARG A 72 -12.49 5.19 -16.22
N GLN A 73 -13.24 4.10 -16.05
CA GLN A 73 -14.34 3.98 -15.10
C GLN A 73 -13.86 4.04 -13.64
N GLY A 74 -12.64 3.57 -13.34
CA GLY A 74 -12.05 3.71 -12.00
C GLY A 74 -12.25 2.52 -11.04
N LEU A 75 -12.97 1.46 -11.47
CA LEU A 75 -13.20 0.25 -10.67
C LEU A 75 -12.17 -0.85 -10.95
N HIS A 76 -11.90 -1.14 -12.23
CA HIS A 76 -11.01 -2.23 -12.63
C HIS A 76 -9.59 -1.72 -12.89
N LEU A 77 -8.59 -2.58 -12.74
CA LEU A 77 -7.21 -2.26 -13.12
C LEU A 77 -7.06 -2.19 -14.64
N ASN A 78 -6.33 -1.17 -15.11
CA ASN A 78 -5.84 -1.13 -16.48
C ASN A 78 -4.56 -1.97 -16.63
N GLN A 79 -3.93 -1.95 -17.80
CA GLN A 79 -2.72 -2.74 -18.04
C GLN A 79 -1.58 -2.38 -17.08
N GLN A 80 -1.34 -1.10 -16.82
CA GLN A 80 -0.29 -0.66 -15.89
C GLN A 80 -0.59 -1.14 -14.46
N GLY A 81 -1.86 -1.07 -14.02
CA GLY A 81 -2.28 -1.60 -12.74
C GLY A 81 -2.08 -3.11 -12.61
N LYS A 82 -2.43 -3.88 -13.64
CA LYS A 82 -2.22 -5.34 -13.67
C LYS A 82 -0.73 -5.69 -13.57
N VAL A 83 0.13 -4.97 -14.29
CA VAL A 83 1.59 -5.15 -14.20
C VAL A 83 2.11 -4.82 -12.79
N LYS A 84 1.66 -3.70 -12.20
CA LYS A 84 2.02 -3.34 -10.82
C LYS A 84 1.58 -4.42 -9.82
N LEU A 85 0.36 -4.96 -9.97
CA LEU A 85 -0.16 -6.03 -9.13
C LEU A 85 0.68 -7.30 -9.26
N ALA A 86 1.03 -7.70 -10.49
CA ALA A 86 1.87 -8.86 -10.74
C ALA A 86 3.24 -8.72 -10.05
N HIS A 87 3.89 -7.56 -10.18
CA HIS A 87 5.15 -7.28 -9.48
C HIS A 87 5.00 -7.34 -7.96
N LEU A 88 3.90 -6.82 -7.41
CA LEU A 88 3.64 -6.89 -5.97
C LEU A 88 3.49 -8.34 -5.49
N ILE A 89 2.73 -9.16 -6.22
CA ILE A 89 2.54 -10.59 -5.91
C ILE A 89 3.88 -11.32 -5.93
N ILE A 90 4.65 -11.18 -7.02
CA ILE A 90 5.97 -11.81 -7.17
C ILE A 90 6.90 -11.38 -6.03
N ARG A 91 6.98 -10.07 -5.76
CA ARG A 91 7.82 -9.53 -4.68
C ARG A 91 7.45 -10.16 -3.33
N LYS A 92 6.16 -10.27 -3.02
CA LYS A 92 5.70 -10.84 -1.74
C LYS A 92 6.01 -12.33 -1.62
N ILE A 93 5.80 -13.10 -2.69
CA ILE A 93 6.17 -14.52 -2.74
C ILE A 93 7.68 -14.71 -2.56
N CYS A 94 8.51 -13.88 -3.22
CA CYS A 94 9.96 -13.95 -3.09
C CYS A 94 10.47 -13.59 -1.69
N ILE A 95 9.87 -12.57 -1.05
CA ILE A 95 10.19 -12.21 0.35
C ILE A 95 9.84 -13.39 1.27
N TRP A 96 8.64 -13.96 1.10
CA TRP A 96 8.20 -15.11 1.89
C TRP A 96 9.13 -16.32 1.74
N HIS A 97 9.54 -16.66 0.52
CA HIS A 97 10.50 -17.75 0.27
C HIS A 97 11.95 -17.44 0.73
N GLY A 98 12.23 -16.25 1.28
CA GLY A 98 13.59 -15.84 1.64
C GLY A 98 14.51 -15.59 0.43
N LYS A 99 13.95 -15.51 -0.79
CA LYS A 99 14.70 -15.30 -2.03
C LYS A 99 15.05 -13.83 -2.28
N LEU A 100 14.25 -12.91 -1.75
CA LEU A 100 14.63 -11.51 -1.66
C LEU A 100 15.12 -11.23 -0.24
N LYS A 101 16.43 -11.08 -0.06
CA LYS A 101 16.95 -10.32 1.08
C LYS A 101 16.45 -8.89 0.87
N VAL A 102 15.63 -8.37 1.79
CA VAL A 102 15.23 -6.97 1.75
C VAL A 102 16.52 -6.17 1.74
N TYR A 103 16.84 -5.54 0.60
CA TYR A 103 17.81 -4.47 0.58
C TYR A 103 17.25 -3.42 1.54
N GLN A 104 17.85 -3.29 2.72
CA GLN A 104 17.71 -2.06 3.47
C GLN A 104 18.17 -0.97 2.52
N ASP A 105 17.33 0.03 2.36
CA ASP A 105 17.53 1.13 1.44
C ASP A 105 18.86 1.82 1.73
N SER A 106 19.93 1.38 1.06
CA SER A 106 21.21 2.08 0.99
C SER A 106 21.16 3.06 -0.16
N SER A 107 20.05 3.81 -0.30
CA SER A 107 20.09 5.03 -1.09
C SER A 107 21.18 5.92 -0.49
N PRO A 108 22.17 6.38 -1.27
CA PRO A 108 23.12 7.36 -0.78
C PRO A 108 22.30 8.57 -0.32
N LYS A 109 22.50 9.00 0.93
CA LYS A 109 21.98 10.28 1.41
C LYS A 109 22.41 11.32 0.37
N ARG A 110 21.46 11.87 -0.39
CA ARG A 110 21.71 13.13 -1.10
C ARG A 110 22.03 14.12 0.00
N THR A 111 23.29 14.48 0.16
CA THR A 111 23.67 15.73 0.79
C THR A 111 23.00 16.81 -0.03
N VAL A 112 21.86 17.30 0.46
CA VAL A 112 21.33 18.58 0.02
C VAL A 112 22.27 19.59 0.64
N GLU A 113 23.33 19.95 -0.10
CA GLU A 113 24.04 21.19 0.19
C GLU A 113 22.99 22.28 0.04
N SER A 114 22.63 22.86 1.18
CA SER A 114 21.74 24.03 1.21
C SER A 114 22.51 25.16 0.54
N PRO A 115 21.91 25.92 -0.40
CA PRO A 115 22.57 27.10 -0.92
C PRO A 115 22.90 28.05 0.25
N PRO A 116 24.02 28.79 0.18
CA PRO A 116 24.40 29.72 1.23
C PRO A 116 23.28 30.74 1.42
N ILE A 117 22.88 30.92 2.67
CA ILE A 117 21.94 31.97 3.07
C ILE A 117 22.63 33.30 2.81
N GLU A 118 22.20 34.05 1.79
CA GLU A 118 22.54 35.46 1.69
C GLU A 118 21.87 36.19 2.86
N VAL A 119 22.70 36.65 3.80
CA VAL A 119 22.29 37.54 4.86
C VAL A 119 21.97 38.89 4.20
N VAL A 120 20.69 39.16 3.96
CA VAL A 120 20.24 40.49 3.56
C VAL A 120 20.28 41.35 4.83
N GLU A 121 21.34 42.14 4.99
CA GLU A 121 21.39 43.23 5.96
C GLU A 121 20.30 44.25 5.59
N THR A 122 19.27 44.33 6.44
CA THR A 122 18.25 45.38 6.34
C THR A 122 18.83 46.63 6.99
N ASN A 123 19.35 47.54 6.16
CA ASN A 123 19.70 48.88 6.60
C ASN A 123 18.41 49.65 6.92
N MET A 124 18.16 49.77 8.22
CA MET A 124 17.15 50.63 8.81
C MET A 124 17.67 52.07 8.76
N GLU A 125 17.49 52.74 7.62
CA GLU A 125 17.65 54.20 7.57
C GLU A 125 16.37 54.86 8.07
N CYS A 126 16.48 55.43 9.26
CA CYS A 126 15.58 56.46 9.75
C CYS A 126 15.70 57.70 8.85
N LEU A 127 14.57 58.18 8.32
CA LEU A 127 14.12 59.58 8.33
C LEU A 127 12.73 59.69 7.68
#